data_AF-A0AAD6AZZ6-F1
#
_entry.id   AF-A0AAD6AZZ6-F1
#
_cell.length_a   1.000
_cell.length_b   1.000
_cell.length_c   1.000
_cell.angle_alpha   90.00
_cell.angle_beta   90.00
_cell.angle_gamma   90.00
#
_symmetry.space_group_name_H-M   'P 1'
#
loop_
_entity.id
_entity.type
_entity.pdbx_description
1 polymer ?
#
loop_
_entity_poly.entity_id
_entity_poly.type
_entity_poly.pdbx_seq_one_letter_code
_entity_poly.pdbx_strand_id
1 'polypeptide(L)'
;MPASWTRDEKAGPDWFNAFKARYHLACRVPEATSLGRATAFNKHNVGEFFDNLSKVMDRGELVTVACAVNATGNAVPPMFISPRVRFKDSLLNGSPAGSIGHCTKSGWMNEDAFLIFLKHFIRHTNCSTDHPVLLILDNHESHISLKSVTIAKENGVIMLTLPPHTSHRLQPLDKTVYGPLKTYYNRAMDGWMRSHPGRTVSIYETGQIQKMNPVPLLTCLENSPPPVQLLTCLDHLMSQHMSQ
;
A
#
# COMPACT_ATOMS: atom_id res chain seq x y z
N MET A 1 -13.45 33.09 -14.21
CA MET A 1 -14.38 32.01 -14.59
C MET A 1 -15.33 32.59 -15.63
N PRO A 2 -15.67 31.89 -16.72
CA PRO A 2 -16.61 32.40 -17.72
C PRO A 2 -18.02 32.56 -17.14
N ALA A 3 -18.80 33.50 -17.66
CA ALA A 3 -20.17 33.75 -17.20
C ALA A 3 -21.09 32.52 -17.37
N SER A 4 -20.81 31.66 -18.36
CA SER A 4 -21.52 30.39 -18.59
C SER A 4 -21.40 29.43 -17.40
N TRP A 5 -20.31 29.46 -16.63
CA TRP A 5 -20.16 28.66 -15.42
C TRP A 5 -21.15 29.07 -14.33
N THR A 6 -21.33 30.38 -14.11
CA THR A 6 -22.22 30.91 -13.08
C THR A 6 -23.69 30.73 -13.43
N ARG A 7 -24.03 30.71 -14.73
CA ARG A 7 -25.39 30.52 -15.21
C ARG A 7 -25.81 29.06 -15.25
N ASP A 8 -24.94 28.19 -15.74
CA ASP A 8 -25.29 26.80 -16.07
C ASP A 8 -24.77 25.80 -15.03
N GLU A 9 -24.05 26.29 -14.01
CA GLU A 9 -23.40 25.52 -12.93
C GLU A 9 -22.59 24.31 -13.42
N LYS A 10 -22.07 24.38 -14.65
CA LYS A 10 -21.33 23.29 -15.30
C LYS A 10 -20.16 23.80 -16.14
N ALA A 11 -19.14 22.96 -16.28
CA ALA A 11 -18.01 23.20 -17.19
C ALA A 11 -18.48 23.14 -18.66
N GLY A 12 -18.63 24.29 -19.30
CA GLY A 12 -18.88 24.41 -20.74
C GLY A 12 -17.60 24.54 -21.58
N PRO A 13 -17.74 24.62 -22.92
CA PRO A 13 -16.62 24.85 -23.84
C PRO A 13 -15.77 26.08 -23.48
N ASP A 14 -16.40 27.18 -23.06
CA ASP A 14 -15.70 28.41 -22.66
C ASP A 14 -14.83 28.20 -21.41
N TRP A 15 -15.34 27.40 -20.46
CA TRP A 15 -14.61 27.03 -19.25
C TRP A 15 -13.38 26.21 -19.61
N PHE A 16 -13.55 25.22 -20.50
CA PHE A 16 -12.47 24.36 -20.94
C PHE A 16 -11.38 25.15 -21.69
N ASN A 17 -11.78 26.07 -22.57
CA ASN A 17 -10.86 26.94 -23.29
C ASN A 17 -10.09 27.87 -22.36
N ALA A 18 -10.77 28.52 -21.40
CA ALA A 18 -10.15 29.37 -20.41
C ALA A 18 -9.19 28.60 -19.47
N PHE A 19 -9.57 27.37 -19.09
CA PHE A 19 -8.75 26.47 -18.29
C PHE A 19 -7.48 26.05 -19.05
N LYS A 20 -7.63 25.65 -20.31
CA LYS A 20 -6.52 25.27 -21.19
C LYS A 20 -5.53 26.42 -21.39
N ALA A 21 -6.04 27.63 -21.62
CA ALA A 21 -5.23 28.84 -21.77
C ALA A 21 -4.49 29.21 -20.47
N ARG A 22 -5.14 29.07 -19.31
CA ARG A 22 -4.55 29.37 -18.00
C ARG A 22 -3.37 28.46 -17.65
N TYR A 23 -3.46 27.18 -18.00
CA TYR A 23 -2.46 26.17 -17.60
C TYR A 23 -1.57 25.72 -18.77
N HIS A 24 -1.62 26.42 -19.91
CA HIS A 24 -0.82 26.12 -21.10
C HIS A 24 -0.89 24.65 -21.55
N LEU A 25 -2.08 24.05 -21.48
CA LEU A 25 -2.26 22.63 -21.78
C LEU A 25 -2.36 22.38 -23.29
N ALA A 26 -1.59 21.41 -23.81
CA ALA A 26 -1.78 20.89 -25.15
C ALA A 26 -2.88 19.80 -25.14
N CYS A 27 -3.93 19.95 -25.96
CA CYS A 27 -4.84 18.83 -26.21
C CYS A 27 -4.15 17.88 -27.18
N ARG A 28 -3.89 16.66 -26.74
CA ARG A 28 -3.50 15.59 -27.66
C ARG A 28 -4.76 15.11 -28.40
N VAL A 29 -4.61 14.81 -29.69
CA VAL A 29 -5.63 14.05 -30.42
C VAL A 29 -5.64 12.66 -29.79
N PRO A 30 -6.79 12.17 -29.30
CA PRO A 30 -6.86 10.80 -28.79
C PRO A 30 -6.44 9.86 -29.93
N GLU A 31 -5.53 8.93 -29.66
CA GLU A 31 -5.29 7.82 -30.58
C GLU A 31 -6.63 7.17 -30.90
N ALA A 32 -6.86 6.83 -32.18
CA ALA A 32 -8.07 6.16 -32.59
C ALA A 32 -8.26 4.91 -31.71
N THR A 33 -9.32 4.92 -30.89
CA THR A 33 -9.70 3.76 -30.10
C THR A 33 -10.00 2.64 -31.08
N SER A 34 -9.16 1.59 -31.09
CA SER A 34 -9.39 0.45 -31.95
C SER A 34 -10.82 -0.07 -31.74
N LEU A 35 -11.45 -0.54 -32.82
CA LEU A 35 -12.83 -1.05 -32.75
C LEU A 35 -12.97 -2.09 -31.63
N GLY A 36 -11.97 -2.95 -31.45
CA GLY A 36 -11.92 -3.92 -30.35
C GLY A 36 -11.93 -3.30 -28.94
N ARG A 37 -11.22 -2.17 -28.71
CA ARG A 37 -11.29 -1.45 -27.42
C ARG A 37 -12.65 -0.79 -27.23
N ALA A 38 -13.22 -0.19 -28.29
CA ALA A 38 -14.53 0.46 -28.21
C ALA A 38 -15.68 -0.53 -27.99
N THR A 39 -15.64 -1.69 -28.65
CA THR A 39 -16.65 -2.75 -28.49
C THR A 39 -16.49 -3.49 -27.17
N ALA A 40 -15.26 -3.62 -26.64
CA ALA A 40 -15.03 -4.23 -25.33
C ALA A 40 -15.51 -3.34 -24.17
N PHE A 41 -15.49 -2.01 -24.33
CA PHE A 41 -15.90 -1.05 -23.30
C PHE A 41 -17.41 -0.73 -23.35
N ASN A 42 -18.25 -1.76 -23.39
CA ASN A 42 -19.71 -1.62 -23.38
C ASN A 42 -20.30 -1.92 -21.99
N LYS A 43 -21.53 -1.47 -21.73
CA LYS A 43 -22.20 -1.62 -20.43
C LYS A 43 -22.25 -3.07 -19.93
N HIS A 44 -22.46 -4.03 -20.83
CA HIS A 44 -22.54 -5.44 -20.48
C HIS A 44 -21.16 -5.96 -20.03
N ASN A 45 -20.12 -5.77 -20.84
CA ASN A 45 -18.77 -6.23 -20.52
C ASN A 45 -18.19 -5.54 -19.27
N VAL A 46 -18.46 -4.24 -19.11
CA VAL A 46 -18.04 -3.50 -17.90
C VAL A 46 -18.80 -4.01 -16.68
N GLY A 47 -20.11 -4.28 -16.82
CA GLY A 47 -20.91 -4.90 -15.75
C GLY A 47 -20.38 -6.27 -15.35
N GLU A 48 -20.15 -7.15 -16.32
CA GLU A 48 -19.58 -8.48 -16.08
C GLU A 48 -18.19 -8.41 -15.45
N PHE A 49 -17.34 -7.46 -15.87
CA PHE A 49 -16.05 -7.21 -15.24
C PHE A 49 -16.21 -6.86 -13.76
N PHE A 50 -17.09 -5.91 -13.42
CA PHE A 50 -17.30 -5.53 -12.02
C PHE A 50 -17.98 -6.63 -11.19
N ASP A 51 -18.88 -7.42 -11.78
CA ASP A 51 -19.48 -8.59 -11.12
C ASP A 51 -18.43 -9.66 -10.81
N ASN A 52 -17.54 -9.95 -11.77
CA ASN A 52 -16.45 -10.89 -11.57
C ASN A 52 -15.43 -10.35 -10.57
N LEU A 53 -15.11 -9.06 -10.63
CA LEU A 53 -14.25 -8.39 -9.65
C LEU A 53 -14.85 -8.49 -8.25
N SER A 54 -16.15 -8.21 -8.08
CA SER A 54 -16.85 -8.35 -6.80
C SER A 54 -16.76 -9.78 -6.27
N LYS A 55 -17.04 -10.78 -7.11
CA LYS A 55 -16.94 -12.20 -6.71
C LYS A 55 -15.52 -12.59 -6.30
N VAL A 56 -14.49 -12.06 -6.98
CA VAL A 56 -13.09 -12.32 -6.63
C VAL A 56 -12.72 -11.64 -5.32
N MET A 57 -13.15 -10.39 -5.12
CA MET A 57 -12.95 -9.65 -3.88
C MET A 57 -13.67 -10.28 -2.69
N ASP A 58 -14.85 -10.86 -2.89
CA ASP A 58 -15.62 -11.55 -1.85
C ASP A 58 -15.05 -12.93 -1.50
N ARG A 59 -14.32 -13.56 -2.44
CA ARG A 59 -13.72 -14.90 -2.25
C ARG A 59 -12.28 -14.84 -1.74
N GLY A 60 -11.56 -13.75 -1.99
CA GLY A 60 -10.16 -13.59 -1.60
C GLY A 60 -10.01 -13.13 -0.15
N GLU A 61 -9.27 -13.88 0.67
CA GLU A 61 -8.85 -13.39 1.99
C GLU A 61 -7.69 -12.40 1.79
N LEU A 62 -7.90 -11.11 2.10
CA LEU A 62 -6.87 -10.07 2.05
C LEU A 62 -6.01 -10.10 3.31
N VAL A 63 -4.70 -10.24 3.15
CA VAL A 63 -3.73 -10.06 4.23
C VAL A 63 -3.05 -8.71 4.06
N THR A 64 -3.07 -7.91 5.13
CA THR A 64 -2.33 -6.66 5.17
C THR A 64 -0.94 -6.90 5.73
N VAL A 65 0.07 -6.35 5.08
CA VAL A 65 1.45 -6.41 5.54
C VAL A 65 1.93 -4.99 5.84
N ALA A 66 2.24 -4.73 7.10
CA ALA A 66 2.83 -3.47 7.54
C ALA A 66 4.35 -3.59 7.52
N CYS A 67 4.99 -2.71 6.74
CA CYS A 67 6.44 -2.67 6.55
C CYS A 67 7.00 -1.33 7.00
N ALA A 68 8.21 -1.33 7.55
CA ALA A 68 8.98 -0.12 7.84
C ALA A 68 10.38 -0.24 7.21
N VAL A 69 10.79 0.75 6.43
CA VAL A 69 12.10 0.77 5.76
C VAL A 69 12.77 2.12 5.95
N ASN A 70 14.10 2.14 6.07
CA ASN A 70 14.87 3.39 6.20
C ASN A 70 15.52 3.82 4.88
N ALA A 71 16.04 5.05 4.85
CA ALA A 71 16.76 5.61 3.71
C ALA A 71 18.04 4.83 3.32
N THR A 72 18.60 4.02 4.22
CA THR A 72 19.77 3.16 3.93
C THR A 72 19.37 1.79 3.39
N GLY A 73 18.07 1.52 3.20
CA GLY A 73 17.55 0.27 2.69
C GLY A 73 17.42 -0.85 3.73
N ASN A 74 17.59 -0.58 5.02
CA ASN A 74 17.26 -1.53 6.08
C ASN A 74 15.75 -1.56 6.32
N ALA A 75 15.23 -2.71 6.74
CA ALA A 75 13.82 -2.89 7.04
C ALA A 75 13.61 -3.46 8.45
N VAL A 76 12.57 -2.99 9.13
CA VAL A 76 12.01 -3.65 10.31
C VAL A 76 11.27 -4.90 9.83
N PRO A 77 11.38 -6.05 10.54
CA PRO A 77 10.62 -7.24 10.18
C PRO A 77 9.13 -6.92 10.00
N PRO A 78 8.47 -7.41 8.93
CA PRO A 78 7.09 -7.01 8.65
C PRO A 78 6.12 -7.59 9.66
N MET A 79 5.00 -6.88 9.85
CA MET A 79 3.84 -7.36 10.60
C MET A 79 2.74 -7.81 9.64
N PHE A 80 2.19 -9.00 9.85
CA PHE A 80 1.09 -9.56 9.07
C PHE A 80 -0.23 -9.40 9.81
N ILE A 81 -1.25 -8.84 9.14
CA ILE A 81 -2.60 -8.68 9.67
C ILE A 81 -3.53 -9.54 8.83
N SER A 82 -4.07 -10.59 9.45
CA SER A 82 -4.99 -11.54 8.78
C SER A 82 -6.46 -11.26 9.14
N PRO A 83 -7.41 -11.52 8.22
CA PRO A 83 -8.84 -11.32 8.43
C PRO A 83 -9.45 -12.45 9.27
N ARG A 84 -9.01 -12.58 10.53
CA ARG A 84 -9.49 -13.61 11.47
C ARG A 84 -9.79 -13.02 12.85
N VAL A 85 -10.51 -13.79 13.66
CA VAL A 85 -10.77 -13.43 15.07
C VAL A 85 -9.70 -14.00 16.00
N ARG A 86 -9.11 -15.13 15.64
CA ARG A 86 -8.10 -15.83 16.44
C ARG A 86 -6.80 -15.95 15.66
N PHE A 87 -5.72 -15.51 16.29
CA PHE A 87 -4.37 -15.69 15.77
C PHE A 87 -3.94 -17.16 15.91
N LYS A 88 -3.19 -17.64 14.92
CA LYS A 88 -2.52 -18.95 14.93
C LYS A 88 -1.11 -18.74 14.41
N ASP A 89 -0.12 -19.37 15.04
CA ASP A 89 1.29 -19.25 14.64
C ASP A 89 1.53 -19.68 13.19
N SER A 90 0.70 -20.60 12.69
CA SER A 90 0.75 -21.04 11.28
C SER A 90 0.53 -19.90 10.28
N LEU A 91 -0.06 -18.76 10.68
CA LEU A 91 -0.21 -17.57 9.83
C LEU A 91 1.13 -16.88 9.52
N LEU A 92 2.16 -17.16 10.31
CA LEU A 92 3.52 -16.66 10.10
C LEU A 92 4.44 -17.72 9.49
N ASN A 93 3.89 -18.84 9.01
CA ASN A 93 4.69 -19.90 8.40
C ASN A 93 5.52 -19.36 7.24
N GLY A 94 6.82 -19.57 7.32
CA GLY A 94 7.76 -19.12 6.30
C GLY A 94 7.95 -17.60 6.22
N SER A 95 7.41 -16.80 7.15
CA SER A 95 7.64 -15.35 7.20
C SER A 95 9.11 -14.99 7.51
N PRO A 96 9.54 -13.75 7.19
CA PRO A 96 10.87 -13.27 7.59
C PRO A 96 11.13 -13.40 9.10
N ALA A 97 12.38 -13.68 9.48
CA ALA A 97 12.74 -13.81 10.88
C ALA A 97 12.47 -12.50 11.63
N GLY A 98 11.85 -12.61 12.80
CA GLY A 98 11.46 -11.45 13.61
C GLY A 98 10.07 -10.89 13.27
N SER A 99 9.42 -11.33 12.19
CA SER A 99 8.05 -10.93 11.85
C SER A 99 7.06 -11.24 12.97
N ILE A 100 6.06 -10.37 13.11
CA ILE A 100 4.94 -10.56 14.03
C ILE A 100 3.63 -10.67 13.27
N GLY A 101 2.60 -11.18 13.93
CA GLY A 101 1.29 -11.36 13.34
C GLY A 101 0.20 -10.86 14.27
N HIS A 102 -0.87 -10.36 13.68
CA HIS A 102 -2.10 -9.99 14.38
C HIS A 102 -3.31 -10.31 13.50
N CYS A 103 -4.50 -10.27 14.10
CA CYS A 103 -5.72 -10.51 13.36
C CYS A 103 -6.75 -9.43 13.66
N THR A 104 -7.37 -8.92 12.61
CA THR A 104 -8.54 -8.04 12.70
C THR A 104 -9.69 -8.70 11.95
N LYS A 105 -10.94 -8.38 12.29
CA LYS A 105 -12.11 -8.96 11.59
C LYS A 105 -12.08 -8.69 10.10
N SER A 106 -11.57 -7.52 9.71
CA SER A 106 -11.53 -7.06 8.33
C SER A 106 -10.23 -7.44 7.60
N GLY A 107 -9.15 -7.76 8.32
CA GLY A 107 -7.81 -7.96 7.77
C GLY A 107 -7.05 -6.64 7.52
N TRP A 108 -7.68 -5.49 7.77
CA TRP A 108 -7.08 -4.16 7.66
C TRP A 108 -6.51 -3.71 9.00
N MET A 109 -5.58 -2.74 8.96
CA MET A 109 -5.09 -2.11 10.16
C MET A 109 -6.17 -1.24 10.82
N ASN A 110 -6.25 -1.33 12.13
CA ASN A 110 -7.00 -0.44 12.99
C ASN A 110 -6.06 0.16 14.05
N GLU A 111 -6.60 0.99 14.94
CA GLU A 111 -5.81 1.62 16.01
C GLU A 111 -5.03 0.59 16.85
N ASP A 112 -5.67 -0.51 17.26
CA ASP A 112 -5.04 -1.53 18.09
C ASP A 112 -3.89 -2.25 17.36
N ALA A 113 -4.10 -2.59 16.09
CA ALA A 113 -3.08 -3.21 15.25
C ALA A 113 -1.90 -2.26 15.00
N PHE A 114 -2.17 -0.98 14.77
CA PHE A 114 -1.12 0.04 14.62
C PHE A 114 -0.30 0.19 15.91
N LEU A 115 -0.95 0.16 17.08
CA LEU A 115 -0.24 0.24 18.35
C LEU A 115 0.70 -0.97 18.58
N ILE A 116 0.29 -2.16 18.17
CA ILE A 116 1.14 -3.36 18.20
C ILE A 116 2.33 -3.18 17.26
N PHE A 117 2.09 -2.67 16.05
CA PHE A 117 3.14 -2.35 15.09
C PHE A 117 4.13 -1.30 15.64
N LEU A 118 3.63 -0.23 16.27
CA LEU A 118 4.48 0.83 16.83
C LEU A 118 5.40 0.31 17.93
N LYS A 119 4.91 -0.56 18.81
CA LYS A 119 5.75 -1.22 19.83
C LYS A 119 6.81 -2.11 19.19
N HIS A 120 6.43 -2.83 18.14
CA HIS A 120 7.36 -3.66 17.38
C HIS A 120 8.43 -2.84 16.66
N PHE A 121 8.05 -1.69 16.11
CA PHE A 121 8.95 -0.71 15.50
C PHE A 121 9.98 -0.22 16.52
N ILE A 122 9.53 0.27 17.68
CA ILE A 122 10.40 0.82 18.75
C ILE A 122 11.44 -0.23 19.16
N ARG A 123 11.01 -1.49 19.31
CA ARG A 123 11.89 -2.61 19.66
C ARG A 123 13.00 -2.87 18.65
N HIS A 124 12.76 -2.63 17.36
CA HIS A 124 13.74 -2.92 16.29
C HIS A 124 14.58 -1.72 15.90
N THR A 125 14.09 -0.50 16.09
CA THR A 125 14.85 0.72 15.82
C THR A 125 15.77 1.10 16.97
N ASN A 126 15.52 0.59 18.18
CA ASN A 126 16.20 1.00 19.41
C ASN A 126 16.19 2.53 19.60
N CYS A 127 15.10 3.18 19.20
CA CYS A 127 14.94 4.62 19.36
C CYS A 127 14.80 4.99 20.83
N SER A 128 15.26 6.20 21.16
CA SER A 128 15.11 6.79 22.50
C SER A 128 14.94 8.30 22.39
N THR A 129 14.61 8.95 23.49
CA THR A 129 14.54 10.42 23.54
C THR A 129 15.87 11.10 23.21
N ASP A 130 16.99 10.43 23.46
CA ASP A 130 18.34 10.92 23.14
C ASP A 130 18.73 10.62 21.67
N HIS A 131 18.11 9.60 21.08
CA HIS A 131 18.33 9.17 19.70
C HIS A 131 16.98 9.02 18.97
N PRO A 132 16.34 10.15 18.62
CA PRO A 132 15.00 10.12 18.07
C PRO A 132 14.96 9.59 16.64
N VAL A 133 13.84 8.95 16.27
CA VAL A 133 13.59 8.41 14.93
C VAL A 133 12.35 9.04 14.33
N LEU A 134 12.44 9.43 13.05
CA LEU A 134 11.31 9.97 12.30
C LEU A 134 10.51 8.82 11.66
N LEU A 135 9.24 8.69 12.06
CA LEU A 135 8.27 7.79 11.47
C LEU A 135 7.31 8.59 10.58
N ILE A 136 7.43 8.43 9.27
CA ILE A 136 6.54 9.02 8.28
C ILE A 136 5.37 8.06 8.02
N LEU A 137 4.16 8.59 8.13
CA LEU A 137 2.92 7.84 7.99
C LEU A 137 2.03 8.50 6.94
N ASP A 138 1.16 7.70 6.33
CA ASP A 138 0.03 8.26 5.59
C ASP A 138 -1.00 8.87 6.55
N ASN A 139 -1.99 9.55 5.98
CA ASN A 139 -3.10 10.12 6.74
C ASN A 139 -4.25 9.12 6.91
N HIS A 140 -3.95 7.85 7.19
CA HIS A 140 -4.97 6.86 7.54
C HIS A 140 -5.42 7.01 8.99
N GLU A 141 -6.71 6.81 9.26
CA GLU A 141 -7.32 7.04 10.57
C GLU A 141 -6.76 6.11 11.67
N SER A 142 -6.29 4.91 11.29
CA SER A 142 -5.69 3.95 12.23
C SER A 142 -4.43 4.48 12.92
N HIS A 143 -3.71 5.41 12.30
CA HIS A 143 -2.46 5.97 12.81
C HIS A 143 -2.69 7.05 13.87
N ILE A 144 -3.90 7.61 13.91
CA ILE A 144 -4.19 8.82 14.66
C ILE A 144 -4.92 8.43 15.94
N SER A 145 -4.14 8.06 16.95
CA SER A 145 -4.67 7.89 18.30
C SER A 145 -3.80 8.48 19.39
N LEU A 146 -4.44 8.97 20.45
CA LEU A 146 -3.75 9.58 21.58
C LEU A 146 -2.75 8.61 22.22
N LYS A 147 -3.12 7.32 22.33
CA LYS A 147 -2.25 6.28 22.88
C LYS A 147 -0.99 6.10 22.04
N SER A 148 -1.14 6.02 20.72
CA SER A 148 -0.02 5.85 19.79
C SER A 148 0.90 7.08 19.80
N VAL A 149 0.34 8.29 19.83
CA VAL A 149 1.11 9.54 19.93
C VAL A 149 1.91 9.63 21.23
N THR A 150 1.29 9.29 22.36
CA THR A 150 1.96 9.31 23.66
C THR A 150 3.12 8.32 23.71
N ILE A 151 2.89 7.07 23.29
CA ILE A 151 3.93 6.03 23.27
C ILE A 151 5.06 6.40 22.31
N ALA A 152 4.74 6.94 21.13
CA ALA A 152 5.74 7.41 20.20
C ALA A 152 6.65 8.48 20.85
N LYS A 153 6.03 9.50 21.45
CA LYS A 153 6.77 10.59 22.11
C LYS A 153 7.65 10.10 23.26
N GLU A 154 7.13 9.23 24.12
CA GLU A 154 7.87 8.68 25.26
C GLU A 154 9.08 7.84 24.84
N ASN A 155 9.07 7.25 23.64
CA ASN A 155 10.15 6.40 23.13
C ASN A 155 11.02 7.10 22.06
N GLY A 156 10.89 8.43 21.90
CA GLY A 156 11.70 9.18 20.93
C GLY A 156 11.29 8.97 19.47
N VAL A 157 10.08 8.51 19.20
CA VAL A 157 9.53 8.43 17.83
C VAL A 157 8.82 9.74 17.50
N ILE A 158 9.32 10.44 16.50
CA ILE A 158 8.69 11.63 15.93
C ILE A 158 7.77 11.13 14.81
N MET A 159 6.45 11.25 14.99
CA MET A 159 5.50 10.87 13.94
C MET A 159 5.19 12.07 13.03
N LEU A 160 5.30 11.86 11.72
CA LEU A 160 4.95 12.83 10.69
C LEU A 160 3.91 12.22 9.74
N THR A 161 2.70 12.75 9.76
CA THR A 161 1.66 12.36 8.79
C THR A 161 1.73 13.24 7.54
N LEU A 162 1.64 12.61 6.37
CA LEU A 162 1.62 13.33 5.10
C LEU A 162 0.25 14.02 4.89
N PRO A 163 0.19 15.20 4.24
CA PRO A 163 -1.09 15.86 3.98
C PRO A 163 -2.04 14.97 3.14
N PRO A 164 -3.37 15.11 3.33
CA PRO A 164 -4.35 14.36 2.54
C PRO A 164 -4.13 14.48 1.02
N HIS A 165 -4.41 13.40 0.29
CA HIS A 165 -4.32 13.33 -1.18
C HIS A 165 -2.93 13.58 -1.78
N THR A 166 -1.87 13.53 -0.98
CA THR A 166 -0.49 13.71 -1.48
C THR A 166 0.24 12.41 -1.77
N SER A 167 -0.42 11.24 -1.66
CA SER A 167 0.25 9.93 -1.80
C SER A 167 1.04 9.79 -3.11
N HIS A 168 0.40 10.18 -4.21
CA HIS A 168 0.99 10.18 -5.55
C HIS A 168 2.19 11.13 -5.74
N ARG A 169 2.56 11.95 -4.75
CA ARG A 169 3.69 12.90 -4.79
C ARG A 169 4.69 12.69 -3.67
N LEU A 170 4.22 12.40 -2.46
CA LEU A 170 5.03 12.47 -1.24
C LEU A 170 5.23 11.13 -0.56
N GLN A 171 4.51 10.06 -0.91
CA GLN A 171 4.72 8.73 -0.34
C GLN A 171 5.96 8.07 -0.97
N PRO A 172 7.08 7.94 -0.26
CA PRO A 172 8.29 7.37 -0.81
C PRO A 172 8.07 5.90 -1.20
N LEU A 173 7.42 5.12 -0.33
CA LEU A 173 7.15 3.69 -0.57
C LEU A 173 6.30 3.42 -1.81
N ASP A 174 5.22 4.17 -2.01
CA ASP A 174 4.36 4.04 -3.19
C ASP A 174 5.13 4.26 -4.49
N LYS A 175 6.12 5.16 -4.45
CA LYS A 175 6.93 5.51 -5.63
C LYS A 175 8.11 4.60 -5.87
N THR A 176 8.70 4.05 -4.82
CA THR A 176 10.00 3.38 -4.93
C THR A 176 9.96 1.90 -4.55
N VAL A 177 9.22 1.52 -3.51
CA VAL A 177 9.28 0.16 -2.94
C VAL A 177 8.12 -0.72 -3.42
N TYR A 178 6.90 -0.19 -3.49
CA TYR A 178 5.72 -1.03 -3.69
C TYR A 178 5.51 -1.51 -5.12
N GLY A 179 5.88 -0.73 -6.13
CA GLY A 179 5.87 -1.20 -7.52
C GLY A 179 6.73 -2.47 -7.71
N PRO A 180 8.02 -2.40 -7.34
CA PRO A 180 8.90 -3.57 -7.34
C PRO A 180 8.39 -4.70 -6.43
N LEU A 181 7.98 -4.41 -5.19
CA LEU A 181 7.49 -5.42 -4.24
C LEU A 181 6.32 -6.24 -4.84
N LYS A 182 5.30 -5.58 -5.41
CA LYS A 182 4.17 -6.26 -6.05
C LYS A 182 4.63 -7.15 -7.21
N THR A 183 5.55 -6.63 -8.02
CA THR A 183 6.09 -7.37 -9.17
C THR A 183 6.79 -8.65 -8.72
N TYR A 184 7.65 -8.56 -7.70
CA TYR A 184 8.37 -9.73 -7.17
C TYR A 184 7.45 -10.70 -6.43
N TYR A 185 6.49 -10.19 -5.66
CA TYR A 185 5.53 -11.03 -4.96
C TYR A 185 4.66 -11.81 -5.95
N ASN A 186 4.14 -11.16 -6.99
CA ASN A 186 3.34 -11.83 -8.01
C ASN A 186 4.15 -12.93 -8.72
N ARG A 187 5.42 -12.69 -9.02
CA ARG A 187 6.31 -13.72 -9.59
C ARG A 187 6.52 -14.89 -8.63
N ALA A 188 6.73 -14.63 -7.35
CA ALA A 188 6.89 -15.67 -6.34
C ALA A 188 5.59 -16.49 -6.18
N MET A 189 4.45 -15.82 -6.20
CA MET A 189 3.12 -16.43 -6.16
C MET A 189 2.89 -17.33 -7.39
N ASP A 190 3.22 -16.85 -8.59
CA ASP A 190 3.16 -17.65 -9.82
C ASP A 190 4.05 -18.89 -9.76
N GLY A 191 5.28 -18.74 -9.26
CA GLY A 191 6.20 -19.86 -9.05
C GLY A 191 5.68 -20.88 -8.04
N TRP A 192 5.07 -20.41 -6.95
CA TRP A 192 4.44 -21.26 -5.95
C TRP A 192 3.25 -22.03 -6.55
N MET A 193 2.38 -21.37 -7.30
CA MET A 193 1.22 -22.01 -7.94
C MET A 193 1.63 -23.06 -8.97
N ARG A 194 2.69 -22.80 -9.75
CA ARG A 194 3.23 -23.77 -10.72
C ARG A 194 3.84 -25.01 -10.06
N SER A 195 4.45 -24.84 -8.89
CA SER A 195 5.07 -25.95 -8.14
C SER A 195 4.06 -26.73 -7.28
N HIS A 196 2.84 -26.21 -7.12
CA HIS A 196 1.77 -26.83 -6.32
C HIS A 196 0.46 -26.95 -7.13
N PRO A 197 0.46 -27.75 -8.21
CA PRO A 197 -0.71 -27.87 -9.08
C PRO A 197 -1.94 -28.36 -8.30
N GLY A 198 -3.09 -27.71 -8.54
CA GLY A 198 -4.36 -28.04 -7.88
C GLY A 198 -4.50 -27.48 -6.45
N ARG A 199 -3.50 -26.76 -5.92
CA ARG A 199 -3.61 -26.04 -4.64
C ARG A 199 -3.81 -24.55 -4.88
N THR A 200 -4.68 -23.95 -4.08
CA THR A 200 -4.86 -22.49 -4.01
C THR A 200 -3.96 -21.92 -2.92
N VAL A 201 -3.38 -20.75 -3.16
CA VAL A 201 -2.66 -20.00 -2.12
C VAL A 201 -3.66 -19.58 -1.05
N SER A 202 -3.38 -19.85 0.23
CA SER A 202 -4.18 -19.36 1.35
C SER A 202 -3.40 -18.31 2.15
N ILE A 203 -4.03 -17.76 3.18
CA ILE A 203 -3.34 -16.81 4.07
C ILE A 203 -2.13 -17.42 4.79
N TYR A 204 -2.05 -18.75 4.91
CA TYR A 204 -0.95 -19.45 5.59
C TYR A 204 0.35 -19.48 4.77
N GLU A 205 0.25 -19.32 3.46
CA GLU A 205 1.41 -19.28 2.56
C GLU A 205 1.92 -17.86 2.30
N THR A 206 1.22 -16.83 2.77
CA THR A 206 1.57 -15.42 2.50
C THR A 206 2.96 -15.05 3.00
N GLY A 207 3.30 -15.43 4.25
CA GLY A 207 4.62 -15.21 4.83
C GLY A 207 5.73 -15.90 4.03
N GLN A 208 5.50 -17.15 3.63
CA GLN A 208 6.43 -17.93 2.82
C GLN A 208 6.71 -17.27 1.47
N ILE A 209 5.66 -16.86 0.76
CA ILE A 209 5.77 -16.22 -0.57
C ILE A 209 6.49 -14.87 -0.44
N GLN A 210 6.25 -14.10 0.61
CA GLN A 210 6.96 -12.84 0.85
C GLN A 210 8.44 -13.06 1.16
N LYS A 211 8.80 -14.10 1.93
CA LYS A 211 10.20 -14.40 2.27
C LYS A 211 11.03 -14.82 1.05
N MET A 212 10.42 -15.39 0.02
CA MET A 212 11.12 -15.83 -1.20
C MET A 212 11.77 -14.69 -2.00
N ASN A 213 11.60 -13.42 -1.60
CA ASN A 213 12.35 -12.32 -2.17
C ASN A 213 12.59 -11.19 -1.15
N PRO A 214 13.74 -11.17 -0.44
CA PRO A 214 14.11 -9.99 0.33
C PRO A 214 14.27 -8.86 -0.69
N VAL A 215 13.40 -7.85 -0.62
CA VAL A 215 13.52 -6.64 -1.43
C VAL A 215 14.96 -6.14 -1.31
N PRO A 216 15.77 -6.10 -2.38
CA PRO A 216 17.00 -5.33 -2.35
C PRO A 216 16.57 -3.87 -2.38
N LEU A 217 16.22 -3.32 -1.21
CA LEU A 217 15.85 -1.91 -1.03
C LEU A 217 16.98 -0.96 -1.46
N LEU A 218 18.19 -1.50 -1.63
CA LEU A 218 19.40 -0.82 -2.10
C LEU A 218 19.26 -0.20 -3.49
N THR A 219 18.54 -0.79 -4.44
CA THR A 219 18.49 -0.23 -5.82
C THR A 219 17.60 1.00 -5.99
N CYS A 220 16.84 1.40 -4.95
CA CYS A 220 15.83 2.46 -5.09
C CYS A 220 16.18 3.78 -4.36
N LEU A 221 17.24 3.82 -3.54
CA LEU A 221 17.49 4.93 -2.60
C LEU A 221 18.86 5.63 -2.76
N GLU A 222 19.65 5.32 -3.80
CA GLU A 222 21.02 5.85 -3.98
C GLU A 222 21.15 7.37 -4.20
N ASN A 223 20.11 8.19 -4.06
CA ASN A 223 20.17 9.64 -4.29
C ASN A 223 19.62 10.53 -3.15
N SER A 224 19.64 10.08 -1.88
CA SER A 224 19.23 10.96 -0.76
C SER A 224 20.34 11.14 0.31
N PRO A 225 20.55 12.37 0.83
CA PRO A 225 21.62 12.64 1.78
C PRO A 225 21.29 12.15 3.21
N PRO A 226 22.29 11.70 3.99
CA PRO A 226 22.12 11.33 5.41
C PRO A 226 22.26 12.56 6.35
N PRO A 227 21.83 12.50 7.63
CA PRO A 227 21.11 11.44 8.32
C PRO A 227 19.72 11.92 8.77
N VAL A 228 18.67 11.55 8.03
CA VAL A 228 17.32 11.50 8.56
C VAL A 228 16.85 10.08 8.31
N GLN A 229 16.67 9.30 9.37
CA GLN A 229 16.12 7.96 9.26
C GLN A 229 14.67 8.10 8.81
N LEU A 230 14.47 8.06 7.49
CA LEU A 230 13.16 8.17 6.87
C LEU A 230 12.48 6.81 7.00
N LEU A 231 11.78 6.53 8.11
CA LEU A 231 11.04 5.28 8.27
C LEU A 231 9.59 5.48 7.88
N THR A 232 9.18 4.89 6.76
CA THR A 232 7.81 4.94 6.28
C THR A 232 7.08 3.67 6.69
N CYS A 233 5.95 3.77 7.40
CA CYS A 233 5.05 2.65 7.66
C CYS A 233 3.82 2.77 6.77
N LEU A 234 3.50 1.72 6.02
CA LEU A 234 2.24 1.64 5.28
C LEU A 234 1.75 0.19 5.17
N ASP A 235 0.43 0.05 5.23
CA ASP A 235 -0.36 -1.14 4.98
C ASP A 235 -0.33 -1.54 3.50
N HIS A 236 0.20 -2.72 3.20
CA HIS A 236 0.13 -3.28 1.86
C HIS A 236 -0.85 -4.45 1.78
N LEU A 237 -1.84 -4.34 0.89
CA LEU A 237 -2.77 -5.44 0.58
C LEU A 237 -2.09 -6.43 -0.36
N MET A 238 -1.92 -7.67 0.09
CA MET A 238 -1.59 -8.77 -0.81
C MET A 238 -2.90 -9.40 -1.26
N SER A 239 -3.37 -8.99 -2.45
CA SER A 239 -4.56 -9.57 -3.07
C SER A 239 -4.19 -10.88 -3.76
N GLN A 240 -4.92 -11.95 -3.43
CA GLN A 240 -4.81 -13.23 -4.13
C GLN A 240 -5.41 -13.09 -5.54
N HIS A 241 -4.57 -13.05 -6.57
CA HIS A 241 -5.05 -13.20 -7.94
C HIS A 241 -5.39 -14.67 -8.18
N MET A 242 -6.69 -14.99 -8.14
CA MET A 242 -7.23 -16.26 -8.61
C MET A 242 -7.87 -16.03 -9.99
N SER A 243 -7.19 -16.44 -11.05
CA SER A 243 -7.87 -16.79 -12.31
C SER A 243 -7.11 -17.91 -13.01
N GLN A 244 -7.84 -19.01 -13.24
CA GLN A 244 -7.59 -19.91 -14.36
C GLN A 244 -7.78 -19.17 -15.69
#